data_AF-A0A8T4YHT4-F1
#
_entry.id   AF-A0A8T4YHT4-F1
#
_cell.length_a   1.000
_cell.length_b   1.000
_cell.length_c   1.000
_cell.angle_alpha   90.00
_cell.angle_beta   90.00
_cell.angle_gamma   90.00
#
_symmetry.space_group_name_H-M   'P 1'
#
loop_
_entity.id
_entity.type
_entity.pdbx_description
1 polymer ?
#
loop_
_entity_poly.entity_id
_entity_poly.type
_entity_poly.pdbx_seq_one_letter_code
_entity_poly.pdbx_strand_id
1 'polypeptide(L)' 'LDVYAEEPLPREHPLRKMENTILTPHIASYTYEAIRKTDEMVLESLETFFKGGRPKWIANPEVWHLIELEKAKY' A
#
# COMPACT_ATOMS: atom_id res chain seq x y z
N LEU A 1 -1.76 -18.02 7.75
CA LEU A 1 -0.97 -17.13 6.89
C LEU A 1 -1.94 -16.26 6.11
N ASP A 2 -1.65 -14.97 6.04
CA ASP A 2 -2.43 -14.03 5.23
C ASP A 2 -1.78 -13.72 3.88
N VAL A 3 -0.46 -13.80 3.81
CA VAL A 3 0.34 -13.50 2.61
C VAL A 3 1.07 -14.73 2.10
N TYR A 4 1.36 -14.74 0.80
CA TYR A 4 2.10 -15.82 0.12
C TYR A 4 3.14 -15.26 -0.85
N ALA A 5 4.11 -16.09 -1.27
CA ALA A 5 5.10 -15.66 -2.26
C ALA A 5 4.51 -15.44 -3.66
N GLU A 6 3.48 -16.22 -4.01
CA GLU A 6 2.68 -16.05 -5.23
C GLU A 6 1.21 -15.91 -4.81
N GLU A 7 0.55 -14.87 -5.34
CA GLU A 7 -0.84 -14.55 -5.01
C GLU A 7 -1.71 -14.49 -6.28
N PRO A 8 -2.85 -15.20 -6.33
CA PRO A 8 -3.43 -16.03 -5.26
C PRO A 8 -2.65 -17.33 -5.05
N LEU A 9 -2.72 -17.90 -3.83
CA LEU A 9 -2.07 -19.18 -3.51
C LEU A 9 -2.45 -20.28 -4.54
N PRO A 10 -1.51 -20.92 -5.26
CA PRO A 10 -1.83 -21.93 -6.25
C PRO A 10 -2.69 -23.07 -5.70
N ARG A 11 -3.58 -23.62 -6.54
CA ARG A 11 -4.56 -24.65 -6.10
C ARG A 11 -3.89 -25.92 -5.57
N GLU A 12 -2.77 -26.33 -6.16
CA GLU A 12 -2.03 -27.53 -5.77
C GLU A 12 -0.99 -27.27 -4.68
N HIS A 13 -0.92 -26.05 -4.13
CA HIS A 13 0.10 -25.69 -3.15
C HIS A 13 -0.05 -26.52 -1.85
N PRO A 14 1.04 -27.10 -1.29
CA PRO A 14 0.97 -27.98 -0.12
C PRO A 14 0.27 -27.39 1.11
N LEU A 15 0.44 -26.08 1.34
CA LEU A 15 -0.23 -25.36 2.45
C LEU A 15 -1.75 -25.57 2.47
N ARG A 16 -2.41 -25.75 1.32
CA ARG A 16 -3.87 -25.97 1.24
C ARG A 16 -4.32 -27.30 1.84
N LYS A 17 -3.39 -28.25 2.06
CA LYS A 17 -3.65 -29.60 2.58
C LYS A 17 -3.21 -29.77 4.05
N MET A 18 -2.61 -28.74 4.65
CA MET A 18 -2.09 -28.82 6.02
C MET A 18 -3.19 -28.58 7.06
N GLU A 19 -3.47 -29.59 7.88
CA GLU A 19 -4.54 -29.57 8.89
C GLU A 19 -4.27 -28.59 10.04
N ASN A 20 -3.01 -28.25 10.30
CA ASN A 20 -2.60 -27.38 11.39
C ASN A 20 -2.42 -25.91 10.98
N THR A 21 -3.06 -25.47 9.89
CA THR A 21 -2.90 -24.11 9.37
C THR A 21 -4.24 -23.44 9.07
N ILE A 22 -4.31 -22.13 9.32
CA ILE A 22 -5.40 -21.26 8.87
C ILE A 22 -4.84 -20.36 7.77
N LEU A 23 -5.52 -20.34 6.62
CA LEU A 23 -5.13 -19.56 5.44
C LEU A 23 -6.17 -18.48 5.18
N THR A 24 -5.72 -17.24 5.00
CA THR A 24 -6.58 -16.10 4.62
C THR A 24 -6.06 -15.49 3.31
N PRO A 25 -6.93 -14.91 2.45
CA PRO A 25 -6.56 -14.46 1.11
C PRO A 25 -6.08 -13.00 1.09
N HIS A 26 -5.02 -12.68 1.84
CA HIS A 26 -4.44 -11.33 1.93
C HIS A 26 -5.47 -10.25 2.33
N ILE A 27 -6.12 -10.45 3.48
CA ILE A 27 -7.21 -9.60 3.98
C ILE A 27 -6.95 -9.05 5.38
N ALA A 28 -5.71 -9.09 5.89
CA ALA A 28 -5.41 -8.59 7.24
C ALA A 28 -5.84 -7.11 7.46
N SER A 29 -5.83 -6.28 6.41
CA SER A 29 -6.24 -4.87 6.47
C SER A 29 -7.67 -4.61 5.97
N TYR A 30 -8.43 -5.65 5.60
CA TYR A 30 -9.68 -5.50 4.83
C TYR A 30 -10.92 -5.27 5.73
N THR A 31 -10.85 -4.27 6.61
CA THR A 31 -12.02 -3.78 7.37
C THR A 31 -12.57 -2.50 6.77
N TYR A 32 -13.84 -2.18 7.04
CA TYR A 32 -14.47 -0.94 6.56
C TYR A 32 -13.70 0.31 7.01
N GLU A 33 -13.24 0.32 8.26
CA GLU A 33 -12.51 1.44 8.84
C GLU A 33 -11.12 1.60 8.22
N ALA A 34 -10.40 0.50 8.03
CA ALA A 34 -9.04 0.51 7.49
C ALA A 34 -9.02 0.90 5.99
N ILE A 35 -9.96 0.39 5.20
CA ILE A 35 -10.11 0.77 3.79
C ILE A 35 -10.42 2.27 3.70
N ARG A 36 -11.45 2.74 4.43
CA ARG A 36 -11.79 4.18 4.46
C ARG A 36 -10.61 5.05 4.87
N LYS A 37 -9.83 4.62 5.87
CA LYS A 37 -8.67 5.39 6.32
C LYS A 37 -7.56 5.45 5.28
N THR A 38 -7.35 4.35 4.55
CA THR A 38 -6.39 4.29 3.44
C THR A 38 -6.78 5.26 2.34
N ASP A 39 -8.06 5.28 1.95
CA ASP A 39 -8.58 6.22 0.95
C ASP A 39 -8.38 7.68 1.35
N GLU A 40 -8.69 8.02 2.61
CA GLU A 40 -8.45 9.36 3.17
C GLU A 40 -6.97 9.77 3.10
N MET A 41 -6.05 8.86 3.44
CA MET A 41 -4.61 9.12 3.41
C MET A 41 -4.08 9.35 1.99
N VAL A 42 -4.62 8.62 1.01
CA VAL A 42 -4.29 8.81 -0.41
C VAL A 42 -4.77 10.18 -0.87
N LEU A 43 -6.02 10.54 -0.58
CA LEU A 43 -6.57 11.85 -0.93
C LEU A 43 -5.79 13.00 -0.29
N GLU A 44 -5.47 12.92 1.01
CA GLU A 44 -4.66 13.92 1.70
C GLU A 44 -3.28 14.10 1.04
N SER A 45 -2.65 12.99 0.63
CA SER A 45 -1.35 13.02 -0.04
C SER A 45 -1.41 13.68 -1.42
N LEU A 46 -2.43 13.33 -2.21
CA LEU A 46 -2.65 13.91 -3.53
C LEU A 46 -2.93 15.41 -3.44
N GLU A 47 -3.85 15.82 -2.56
CA GLU A 47 -4.14 17.24 -2.35
C GLU A 47 -2.91 18.04 -1.93
N THR A 48 -2.14 17.51 -0.98
CA THR A 48 -0.90 18.15 -0.51
C THR A 48 0.09 18.33 -1.67
N PHE A 49 0.29 17.28 -2.46
CA PHE A 49 1.21 17.30 -3.60
C PHE A 49 0.84 18.37 -4.64
N PHE A 50 -0.42 18.40 -5.07
CA PHE A 50 -0.92 19.33 -6.09
C PHE A 50 -1.02 20.77 -5.60
N LYS A 51 -1.20 21.00 -4.29
CA LYS A 51 -1.09 22.32 -3.66
C LYS A 51 0.36 22.82 -3.53
N GLY A 52 1.33 22.07 -4.03
CA GLY A 52 2.74 22.43 -3.96
C GLY A 52 3.46 21.92 -2.72
N GLY A 53 2.74 21.34 -1.75
CA GLY A 53 3.30 20.82 -0.51
C GLY A 53 4.00 19.47 -0.68
N ARG A 54 4.71 19.08 0.38
CA ARG A 54 5.35 17.76 0.51
C ARG A 54 4.40 16.80 1.24
N PRO A 55 3.93 15.71 0.60
CA PRO A 55 3.09 14.71 1.26
C PRO A 55 3.75 14.11 2.50
N LYS A 56 2.93 13.73 3.48
CA LYS A 56 3.40 13.23 4.78
C LYS A 56 4.03 11.83 4.70
N TRP A 57 3.44 10.92 3.93
CA TRP A 57 3.81 9.49 3.90
C TRP A 57 4.57 9.11 2.62
N ILE A 58 5.67 9.81 2.33
CA ILE A 58 6.53 9.48 1.19
C ILE A 58 7.36 8.25 1.54
N ALA A 59 7.28 7.20 0.73
CA ALA A 59 8.01 5.95 0.95
C ALA A 59 9.53 6.09 0.72
N ASN A 60 9.92 6.93 -0.23
CA ASN A 60 11.30 7.21 -0.65
C ASN A 60 11.62 8.71 -0.53
N PRO A 61 11.69 9.25 0.71
CA PRO A 61 11.83 10.70 0.95
C PRO A 61 13.10 11.32 0.34
N GLU A 62 14.12 10.51 0.04
CA GLU A 62 15.38 10.91 -0.58
C GLU A 62 15.20 11.41 -2.03
N VAL A 63 14.18 10.95 -2.76
CA VAL A 63 13.95 11.40 -4.15
C VAL A 63 13.14 12.69 -4.25
N TRP A 64 12.63 13.22 -3.13
CA TRP A 64 11.73 14.38 -3.12
C TRP A 64 12.35 15.63 -3.77
N HIS A 65 13.66 15.81 -3.62
CA HIS A 65 14.40 16.93 -4.23
C HIS A 65 14.24 16.99 -5.77
N LEU A 66 14.02 15.85 -6.44
CA LEU A 66 13.80 15.82 -7.89
C LEU A 66 12.51 16.54 -8.30
N ILE A 67 11.46 16.42 -7.48
CA ILE A 67 10.17 17.09 -7.69
C ILE A 67 10.32 18.61 -7.48
N GLU A 68 11.07 19.00 -6.45
CA GLU A 68 11.34 20.42 -6.17
C GLU A 68 12.12 21.07 -7.33
N LEU A 69 13.10 20.36 -7.89
CA LEU A 69 13.86 20.80 -9.05
C LEU A 69 13.00 20.91 -10.32
N GLU A 70 12.02 20.02 -10.50
CA GLU A 70 11.10 20.08 -11.64
C GLU A 70 10.15 21.29 -11.54
N LYS A 71 9.60 21.54 -10.34
CA LYS A 71 8.73 22.70 -10.09
C LYS A 71 9.45 24.03 -10.31
N ALA A 72 10.75 24.11 -10.00
CA ALA A 72 11.54 25.33 -10.18
C ALA A 72 11.84 25.68 -11.66
N LYS A 73 11.51 24.80 -12.62
CA LYS A 73 11.72 25.05 -14.06
C LYS A 73 10.61 25.86 -14.72
N TYR A 74 9.48 26.02 -14.06
CA TYR A 74 8.29 26.73 -14.55
C TYR A 74 7.92 27.87 -13.61
#